data_AF-A0A923JYK7-F1
#
_entry.id   AF-A0A923JYK7-F1
#
_cell.length_a   1.000
_cell.length_b   1.000
_cell.length_c   1.000
_cell.angle_alpha   90.00
_cell.angle_beta   90.00
_cell.angle_gamma   90.00
#
_symmetry.space_group_name_H-M   'P 1'
#
loop_
_entity.id
_entity.type
_entity.pdbx_description
1 polymer ?
#
loop_
_entity_poly.entity_id
_entity_poly.type
_entity_poly.pdbx_seq_one_letter_code
_entity_poly.pdbx_strand_id
1 'polypeptide(L)'
;MKGISVVAGIGRRCWRGLLLCGVAIAVGVLVWFAWLQVRAHQMQWAIERVGGYAVLHDTRSQPDPDEVLFLRALSLNPTPALREWVMKPEICRGVDARCALVNLAMLNFMMLGMPDEFSSLKTLDLYINHWKDQGGKGCPAVEEISAMVRDSSRALTLQGDARASSAQDAFTRFQAPGGMLGAMDSNACKAYFANKPFMARAYLAHLGYLQALAQGRNSMQAAYLLSLPTVFSILKYEGP
;
A
#
# COMPACT_ATOMS: atom_id res chain seq x y z
N MET A 1 53.08 32.31 -39.39
CA MET A 1 51.83 32.55 -38.64
C MET A 1 51.00 31.27 -38.63
N LYS A 2 51.11 30.46 -37.58
CA LYS A 2 50.25 29.28 -37.32
C LYS A 2 49.63 29.52 -35.95
N GLY A 3 48.34 29.79 -35.87
CA GLY A 3 47.75 30.11 -34.57
C GLY A 3 46.28 30.49 -34.56
N ILE A 4 45.44 30.00 -35.47
CA ILE A 4 43.97 30.18 -35.37
C ILE A 4 43.29 28.96 -36.01
N SER A 5 43.18 27.85 -35.28
CA SER A 5 42.33 26.72 -35.71
C SER A 5 41.82 25.83 -34.56
N VAL A 6 42.40 25.95 -33.35
CA VAL A 6 42.06 25.07 -32.23
C VAL A 6 40.78 25.48 -31.50
N VAL A 7 40.35 26.75 -31.56
CA VAL A 7 39.26 27.29 -30.73
C VAL A 7 37.85 26.92 -31.24
N ALA A 8 37.66 26.74 -32.56
CA ALA A 8 36.35 26.44 -33.15
C ALA A 8 35.89 24.97 -32.95
N GLY A 9 36.81 24.05 -32.66
CA GLY A 9 36.50 22.63 -32.46
C GLY A 9 35.96 22.29 -31.06
N ILE A 10 36.31 23.11 -30.06
CA ILE A 10 35.93 22.88 -28.65
C ILE A 10 34.46 23.29 -28.41
N GLY A 11 34.01 24.41 -28.98
CA GLY A 11 32.61 24.87 -28.88
C GLY A 11 31.61 23.91 -29.53
N ARG A 12 31.95 23.31 -30.69
CA ARG A 12 31.08 22.33 -31.37
C ARG A 12 30.96 20.99 -30.63
N ARG A 13 32.00 20.54 -29.92
CA ARG A 13 31.93 19.31 -29.09
C ARG A 13 31.10 19.52 -27.83
N CYS A 14 31.25 20.67 -27.17
CA CYS A 14 30.48 21.01 -25.97
C CYS A 14 28.98 21.15 -26.28
N TRP A 15 28.64 21.76 -27.42
CA TRP A 15 27.25 21.94 -27.85
C TRP A 15 26.58 20.62 -28.27
N ARG A 16 27.32 19.72 -28.94
CA ARG A 16 26.85 18.35 -29.23
C ARG A 16 26.66 17.52 -27.96
N GLY A 17 27.52 17.66 -26.96
CA GLY A 17 27.36 17.00 -25.65
C GLY A 17 26.10 17.47 -24.91
N LEU A 18 25.84 18.78 -24.89
CA LEU A 18 24.62 19.36 -24.29
C LEU A 18 23.35 18.91 -25.02
N LEU A 19 23.37 18.86 -26.36
CA LEU A 19 22.25 18.35 -27.15
C LEU A 19 21.99 16.86 -26.90
N LEU A 20 23.05 16.04 -26.82
CA LEU A 20 22.92 14.61 -26.52
C LEU A 20 22.40 14.37 -25.09
N CYS A 21 22.86 15.14 -24.11
CA CYS A 21 22.32 15.10 -22.75
C CYS A 21 20.84 15.54 -22.71
N GLY A 22 20.48 16.61 -23.43
CA GLY A 22 19.10 17.08 -23.52
C GLY A 22 18.17 16.07 -24.16
N VAL A 23 18.60 15.43 -25.25
CA VAL A 23 17.87 14.33 -25.91
C VAL A 23 17.75 13.12 -24.98
N ALA A 24 18.82 12.73 -24.27
CA ALA A 24 18.78 11.61 -23.33
C ALA A 24 17.81 11.86 -22.17
N ILE A 25 17.76 13.09 -21.64
CA ILE A 25 16.79 13.49 -20.61
C ILE A 25 15.36 13.43 -21.17
N ALA A 26 15.12 14.00 -22.35
CA ALA A 26 13.79 13.99 -22.97
C ALA A 26 13.29 12.57 -23.26
N VAL A 27 14.15 11.71 -23.81
CA VAL A 27 13.85 10.29 -24.03
C VAL A 27 13.60 9.58 -22.71
N GLY A 28 14.42 9.82 -21.69
CA GLY A 28 14.24 9.26 -20.35
C GLY A 28 12.88 9.64 -19.73
N VAL A 29 12.47 10.90 -19.85
CA VAL A 29 11.17 11.38 -19.38
C VAL A 29 10.01 10.73 -20.14
N LEU A 30 10.11 10.60 -21.47
CA LEU A 30 9.07 9.96 -22.28
C LEU A 30 8.93 8.48 -21.96
N VAL A 31 10.04 7.76 -21.80
CA VAL A 31 10.04 6.34 -21.38
C VAL A 31 9.44 6.20 -19.99
N TRP A 32 9.82 7.07 -19.05
CA TRP A 32 9.24 7.12 -17.71
C TRP A 32 7.72 7.36 -17.73
N PHE A 33 7.25 8.30 -18.55
CA PHE A 33 5.83 8.65 -18.63
C PHE A 33 5.00 7.53 -19.27
N ALA A 34 5.49 6.95 -20.36
CA ALA A 34 4.87 5.78 -21.00
C ALA A 34 4.81 4.59 -20.03
N TRP A 35 5.88 4.38 -19.26
CA TRP A 35 5.93 3.37 -18.21
C TRP A 35 4.86 3.60 -17.15
N LEU A 36 4.74 4.83 -16.62
CA LEU A 36 3.72 5.17 -15.63
C LEU A 36 2.31 4.91 -16.15
N GLN A 37 2.00 5.24 -17.40
CA GLN A 37 0.66 5.01 -17.95
C GLN A 37 0.28 3.53 -18.05
N VAL A 38 1.20 2.70 -18.54
CA VAL A 38 0.96 1.24 -18.63
C VAL A 38 0.76 0.63 -17.23
N ARG A 39 1.53 1.08 -16.22
CA ARG A 39 1.42 0.56 -14.85
C ARG A 39 0.20 1.10 -14.11
N ALA A 40 -0.15 2.37 -14.33
CA ALA A 40 -1.41 2.94 -13.86
C ALA A 40 -2.59 2.12 -14.37
N HIS A 41 -2.59 1.71 -15.64
CA HIS A 41 -3.64 0.87 -16.20
C HIS A 41 -3.72 -0.51 -15.52
N GLN A 42 -2.59 -1.16 -15.24
CA GLN A 42 -2.56 -2.45 -14.55
C GLN A 42 -3.06 -2.40 -13.10
N MET A 43 -2.93 -1.25 -12.42
CA MET A 43 -3.39 -1.04 -11.04
C MET A 43 -4.69 -0.23 -10.96
N GLN A 44 -5.28 0.13 -12.10
CA GLN A 44 -6.47 0.98 -12.15
C GLN A 44 -7.64 0.38 -11.39
N TRP A 45 -7.81 -0.94 -11.44
CA TRP A 45 -8.83 -1.66 -10.69
C TRP A 45 -8.74 -1.40 -9.17
N ALA A 46 -7.52 -1.28 -8.61
CA ALA A 46 -7.33 -1.07 -7.19
C ALA A 46 -7.67 0.38 -6.81
N ILE A 47 -7.32 1.33 -7.68
CA ILE A 47 -7.65 2.75 -7.51
C ILE A 47 -9.16 2.97 -7.61
N GLU A 48 -9.83 2.36 -8.59
CA GLU A 48 -11.28 2.46 -8.77
C GLU A 48 -12.05 1.84 -7.60
N ARG A 49 -11.55 0.74 -7.04
CA ARG A 49 -12.13 0.08 -5.87
C ARG A 49 -12.22 0.98 -4.65
N VAL A 50 -11.20 1.81 -4.43
CA VAL A 50 -11.19 2.77 -3.32
C VAL A 50 -11.92 4.08 -3.62
N GLY A 51 -12.64 4.18 -4.76
CA GLY A 51 -13.37 5.38 -5.16
C GLY A 51 -12.60 6.32 -6.09
N GLY A 52 -11.47 5.88 -6.65
CA GLY A 52 -10.70 6.62 -7.64
C GLY A 52 -9.71 7.61 -7.05
N TYR A 53 -9.01 8.33 -7.94
CA TYR A 53 -7.99 9.30 -7.53
C TYR A 53 -8.52 10.44 -6.67
N ALA A 54 -9.82 10.78 -6.75
CA ALA A 54 -10.41 11.84 -5.94
C ALA A 54 -10.21 11.59 -4.44
N VAL A 55 -10.35 10.33 -3.99
CA VAL A 55 -10.12 9.92 -2.60
C VAL A 55 -8.65 10.06 -2.21
N LEU A 56 -7.73 9.79 -3.14
CA LEU A 56 -6.29 9.84 -2.88
C LEU A 56 -5.76 11.27 -2.78
N HIS A 57 -6.36 12.20 -3.54
CA HIS A 57 -6.06 13.63 -3.53
C HIS A 57 -6.81 14.40 -2.43
N ASP A 58 -7.52 13.70 -1.54
CA ASP A 58 -8.16 14.32 -0.39
C ASP A 58 -7.13 15.09 0.46
N THR A 59 -7.46 16.34 0.78
CA THR A 59 -6.55 17.31 1.40
C THR A 59 -6.58 17.29 2.93
N ARG A 60 -7.37 16.40 3.56
CA ARG A 60 -7.37 16.26 5.02
C ARG A 60 -5.97 15.93 5.52
N SER A 61 -5.55 16.67 6.55
CA SER A 61 -4.20 16.60 7.10
C SER A 61 -4.01 15.47 8.11
N GLN A 62 -5.09 14.97 8.71
CA GLN A 62 -5.06 13.90 9.72
C GLN A 62 -6.19 12.90 9.48
N PRO A 63 -5.98 11.61 9.82
CA PRO A 63 -7.05 10.61 9.83
C PRO A 63 -8.05 10.87 10.95
N ASP A 64 -9.19 10.21 10.88
CA ASP A 64 -10.18 10.33 11.96
C ASP A 64 -9.64 9.72 13.26
N PRO A 65 -9.99 10.25 14.45
CA PRO A 65 -9.44 9.79 15.72
C PRO A 65 -9.64 8.30 16.01
N ASP A 66 -10.72 7.70 15.50
CA ASP A 66 -11.03 6.27 15.61
C ASP A 66 -10.09 5.39 14.78
N GLU A 67 -9.51 5.93 13.70
CA GLU A 67 -8.66 5.22 12.76
C GLU A 67 -7.17 5.27 13.11
N VAL A 68 -6.75 6.27 13.87
CA VAL A 68 -5.32 6.57 14.13
C VAL A 68 -4.59 5.33 14.62
N LEU A 69 -5.19 4.59 15.56
CA LEU A 69 -4.59 3.39 16.13
C LEU A 69 -4.36 2.32 15.06
N PHE A 70 -5.40 2.05 14.26
CA PHE A 70 -5.33 1.07 13.17
C PHE A 70 -4.28 1.46 12.14
N LEU A 71 -4.28 2.71 11.69
CA LEU A 71 -3.35 3.19 10.66
C LEU A 71 -1.89 3.18 11.14
N ARG A 72 -1.61 3.57 12.38
CA ARG A 72 -0.24 3.52 12.91
C ARG A 72 0.24 2.08 13.12
N ALA A 73 -0.65 1.18 13.50
CA ALA A 73 -0.34 -0.23 13.69
C ALA A 73 0.04 -0.98 12.40
N LEU A 74 -0.22 -0.38 11.24
CA LEU A 74 0.13 -0.90 9.92
C LEU A 74 1.56 -0.57 9.47
N SER A 75 2.29 0.27 10.23
CA SER A 75 3.67 0.64 9.90
C SER A 75 4.58 -0.59 9.81
N LEU A 76 5.36 -0.68 8.74
CA LEU A 76 6.31 -1.78 8.52
C LEU A 76 7.63 -1.57 9.27
N ASN A 77 7.86 -0.39 9.82
CA ASN A 77 9.07 -0.06 10.58
C ASN A 77 8.73 0.73 11.85
N PRO A 78 8.11 0.09 12.85
CA PRO A 78 7.62 0.79 14.03
C PRO A 78 8.75 1.16 15.00
N THR A 79 8.68 2.37 15.56
CA THR A 79 9.57 2.81 16.64
C THR A 79 9.19 2.18 17.99
N PRO A 80 10.09 2.14 18.99
CA PRO A 80 9.75 1.68 20.34
C PRO A 80 8.61 2.47 20.99
N ALA A 81 8.55 3.79 20.77
CA ALA A 81 7.46 4.64 21.26
C ALA A 81 6.13 4.28 20.60
N LEU A 82 6.14 4.01 19.29
CA LEU A 82 4.95 3.55 18.58
C LEU A 82 4.49 2.18 19.10
N ARG A 83 5.42 1.26 19.38
CA ARG A 83 5.11 -0.04 20.00
C ARG A 83 4.39 0.13 21.33
N GLU A 84 4.94 0.93 22.23
CA GLU A 84 4.33 1.19 23.53
C GLU A 84 2.92 1.77 23.36
N TRP A 85 2.76 2.72 22.44
CA TRP A 85 1.48 3.36 22.19
C TRP A 85 0.42 2.40 21.60
N VAL A 86 0.78 1.56 20.63
CA VAL A 86 -0.15 0.58 20.02
C VAL A 86 -0.55 -0.51 21.02
N MET A 87 0.36 -0.88 21.94
CA MET A 87 0.11 -1.93 22.93
C MET A 87 -0.53 -1.42 24.23
N LYS A 88 -0.63 -0.10 24.42
CA LYS A 88 -1.22 0.53 25.61
C LYS A 88 -2.73 0.34 25.77
N PRO A 89 -3.57 0.40 24.73
CA PRO A 89 -5.01 0.25 24.87
C PRO A 89 -5.39 -1.12 25.44
N GLU A 90 -6.44 -1.15 26.26
CA GLU A 90 -7.05 -2.41 26.66
C GLU A 90 -7.75 -3.08 25.49
N ILE A 91 -7.67 -4.41 25.42
CA ILE A 91 -8.37 -5.20 24.42
C ILE A 91 -9.88 -4.94 24.53
N CYS A 92 -10.49 -4.59 23.41
CA CYS A 92 -11.92 -4.33 23.32
C CYS A 92 -12.68 -5.67 23.40
N ARG A 93 -13.71 -5.77 24.25
CA ARG A 93 -14.43 -7.04 24.49
C ARG A 93 -15.55 -7.34 23.47
N GLY A 94 -15.71 -6.51 22.44
CA GLY A 94 -16.75 -6.63 21.42
C GLY A 94 -16.21 -6.94 20.02
N VAL A 95 -17.14 -7.11 19.08
CA VAL A 95 -16.87 -7.39 17.65
C VAL A 95 -17.44 -6.32 16.72
N ASP A 96 -17.90 -5.20 17.27
CA ASP A 96 -18.35 -4.04 16.49
C ASP A 96 -17.18 -3.31 15.80
N ALA A 97 -17.51 -2.34 14.93
CA ALA A 97 -16.54 -1.61 14.13
C ALA A 97 -15.46 -0.87 14.96
N ARG A 98 -15.81 -0.35 16.14
CA ARG A 98 -14.84 0.31 17.02
C ARG A 98 -13.89 -0.70 17.63
N CYS A 99 -14.42 -1.83 18.11
CA CYS A 99 -13.56 -2.91 18.61
C CYS A 99 -12.69 -3.53 17.51
N ALA A 100 -13.20 -3.62 16.27
CA ALA A 100 -12.43 -4.08 15.12
C ALA A 100 -11.19 -3.21 14.91
N LEU A 101 -11.34 -1.87 14.92
CA LEU A 101 -10.21 -0.96 14.79
C LEU A 101 -9.16 -1.17 15.86
N VAL A 102 -9.54 -1.36 17.13
CA VAL A 102 -8.57 -1.54 18.23
C VAL A 102 -7.91 -2.92 18.17
N ASN A 103 -8.70 -3.99 18.15
CA ASN A 103 -8.19 -5.35 18.28
C ASN A 103 -7.42 -5.79 17.02
N LEU A 104 -7.90 -5.41 15.84
CA LEU A 104 -7.19 -5.70 14.59
C LEU A 104 -5.96 -4.80 14.40
N ALA A 105 -5.92 -3.59 14.95
CA ALA A 105 -4.69 -2.80 15.02
C ALA A 105 -3.61 -3.56 15.79
N MET A 106 -3.91 -3.96 17.03
CA MET A 106 -2.95 -4.70 17.86
C MET A 106 -2.50 -5.99 17.17
N LEU A 107 -3.44 -6.74 16.57
CA LEU A 107 -3.13 -7.95 15.82
C LEU A 107 -2.21 -7.67 14.61
N ASN A 108 -2.52 -6.65 13.80
CA ASN A 108 -1.71 -6.28 12.65
C ASN A 108 -0.28 -5.93 13.08
N PHE A 109 -0.14 -5.15 14.15
CA PHE A 109 1.16 -4.79 14.69
C PHE A 109 1.97 -6.02 15.11
N MET A 110 1.33 -6.97 15.82
CA MET A 110 1.97 -8.22 16.23
C MET A 110 2.35 -9.10 15.03
N MET A 111 1.47 -9.22 14.03
CA MET A 111 1.74 -10.01 12.81
C MET A 111 2.88 -9.43 11.97
N LEU A 112 3.07 -8.11 11.95
CA LEU A 112 4.19 -7.48 11.26
C LEU A 112 5.51 -7.64 12.04
N GLY A 113 5.47 -7.58 13.37
CA GLY A 113 6.67 -7.70 14.21
C GLY A 113 7.15 -9.14 14.42
N MET A 114 6.24 -10.10 14.51
CA MET A 114 6.50 -11.51 14.85
C MET A 114 5.62 -12.43 13.98
N PRO A 115 5.90 -12.53 12.67
CA PRO A 115 5.01 -13.19 11.72
C PRO A 115 4.78 -14.69 12.00
N ASP A 116 5.79 -15.38 12.52
CA ASP A 116 5.71 -16.81 12.87
C ASP A 116 4.75 -17.10 14.04
N GLU A 117 4.59 -16.15 14.95
CA GLU A 117 3.81 -16.34 16.18
C GLU A 117 2.32 -15.98 15.99
N PHE A 118 2.03 -14.91 15.25
CA PHE A 118 0.70 -14.28 15.28
C PHE A 118 -0.13 -14.46 14.02
N SER A 119 0.47 -14.85 12.89
CA SER A 119 -0.24 -14.93 11.59
C SER A 119 -1.28 -16.07 11.48
N SER A 120 -1.29 -16.98 12.46
CA SER A 120 -2.24 -18.10 12.57
C SER A 120 -3.38 -17.83 13.56
N LEU A 121 -3.35 -16.70 14.29
CA LEU A 121 -4.41 -16.37 15.24
C LEU A 121 -5.75 -16.19 14.54
N LYS A 122 -6.79 -16.78 15.14
CA LYS A 122 -8.17 -16.75 14.64
C LYS A 122 -8.90 -15.44 14.91
N THR A 123 -8.25 -14.46 15.55
CA THR A 123 -8.87 -13.17 15.88
C THR A 123 -9.42 -12.47 14.65
N LEU A 124 -8.68 -12.43 13.53
CA LEU A 124 -9.19 -11.88 12.28
C LEU A 124 -10.40 -12.66 11.74
N ASP A 125 -10.37 -13.99 11.84
CA ASP A 125 -11.47 -14.83 11.36
C ASP A 125 -12.76 -14.56 12.17
N LEU A 126 -12.65 -14.24 13.47
CA LEU A 126 -13.81 -13.84 14.28
C LEU A 126 -14.49 -12.57 13.73
N TYR A 127 -13.72 -11.54 13.37
CA TYR A 127 -14.27 -10.31 12.80
C TYR A 127 -14.85 -10.52 11.40
N ILE A 128 -14.14 -11.27 10.54
CA ILE A 128 -14.63 -11.63 9.21
C ILE A 128 -15.95 -12.40 9.30
N ASN A 129 -16.05 -13.37 10.21
CA ASN A 129 -17.26 -14.16 10.37
C ASN A 129 -18.39 -13.32 10.96
N HIS A 130 -18.11 -12.46 11.94
CA HIS A 130 -19.11 -11.55 12.47
C HIS A 130 -19.70 -10.63 11.40
N TRP A 131 -18.85 -10.06 10.53
CA TRP A 131 -19.31 -9.25 9.39
C TRP A 131 -20.21 -10.07 8.43
N LYS A 132 -19.82 -11.31 8.12
CA LYS A 132 -20.63 -12.23 7.30
C LYS A 132 -21.98 -12.56 7.95
N ASP A 133 -21.99 -12.84 9.24
CA ASP A 133 -23.19 -13.20 10.01
C ASP A 133 -24.22 -12.05 10.06
N GLN A 134 -23.76 -10.79 9.95
CA GLN A 134 -24.64 -9.63 9.79
C GLN A 134 -25.16 -9.43 8.36
N GLY A 135 -24.93 -10.41 7.48
CA GLY A 135 -25.33 -10.38 6.07
C GLY A 135 -24.36 -9.62 5.17
N GLY A 136 -23.11 -9.43 5.60
CA GLY A 136 -22.08 -8.76 4.82
C GLY A 136 -22.39 -7.30 4.50
N LYS A 137 -23.13 -6.63 5.39
CA LYS A 137 -23.54 -5.23 5.19
C LYS A 137 -22.39 -4.28 5.50
N GLY A 138 -22.30 -3.19 4.74
CA GLY A 138 -21.24 -2.19 4.89
C GLY A 138 -19.95 -2.56 4.15
N CYS A 139 -18.87 -1.85 4.45
CA CYS A 139 -17.57 -2.08 3.83
C CYS A 139 -16.63 -2.84 4.79
N PRO A 140 -16.11 -4.02 4.41
CA PRO A 140 -15.21 -4.78 5.26
C PRO A 140 -13.74 -4.33 5.09
N ALA A 141 -13.50 -3.03 4.97
CA ALA A 141 -12.18 -2.50 4.64
C ALA A 141 -11.13 -2.83 5.72
N VAL A 142 -11.53 -2.78 6.99
CA VAL A 142 -10.64 -3.06 8.13
C VAL A 142 -10.21 -4.53 8.11
N GLU A 143 -11.17 -5.44 7.92
CA GLU A 143 -10.93 -6.88 7.83
C GLU A 143 -10.09 -7.23 6.60
N GLU A 144 -10.36 -6.61 5.46
CA GLU A 144 -9.65 -6.83 4.20
C GLU A 144 -8.19 -6.34 4.29
N ILE A 145 -7.94 -5.18 4.89
CA ILE A 145 -6.58 -4.68 5.15
C ILE A 145 -5.84 -5.62 6.10
N SER A 146 -6.48 -6.03 7.21
CA SER A 146 -5.90 -7.00 8.14
C SER A 146 -5.63 -8.35 7.50
N ALA A 147 -6.47 -8.79 6.56
CA ALA A 147 -6.23 -10.01 5.79
C ALA A 147 -4.99 -9.87 4.89
N MET A 148 -4.77 -8.71 4.26
CA MET A 148 -3.54 -8.44 3.51
C MET A 148 -2.31 -8.43 4.41
N VAL A 149 -2.40 -7.86 5.62
CA VAL A 149 -1.29 -7.90 6.60
C VAL A 149 -0.99 -9.33 7.01
N ARG A 150 -2.02 -10.14 7.32
CA ARG A 150 -1.86 -11.55 7.65
C ARG A 150 -1.19 -12.33 6.52
N ASP A 151 -1.63 -12.14 5.27
CA ASP A 151 -1.05 -12.86 4.13
C ASP A 151 0.39 -12.39 3.83
N SER A 152 0.68 -11.10 3.98
CA SER A 152 2.05 -10.58 3.89
C SER A 152 2.94 -11.17 4.98
N SER A 153 2.45 -11.21 6.22
CA SER A 153 3.11 -11.80 7.38
C SER A 153 3.43 -13.29 7.16
N ARG A 154 2.45 -14.08 6.67
CA ARG A 154 2.65 -15.48 6.29
C ARG A 154 3.68 -15.65 5.16
N ALA A 155 3.70 -14.77 4.17
CA ALA A 155 4.70 -14.85 3.12
C ALA A 155 6.13 -14.58 3.67
N LEU A 156 6.26 -13.72 4.68
CA LEU A 156 7.56 -13.40 5.30
C LEU A 156 8.17 -14.57 6.08
N THR A 157 7.37 -15.51 6.59
CA THR A 157 7.86 -16.74 7.25
C THR A 157 8.53 -17.71 6.26
N LEU A 158 8.25 -17.55 4.97
CA LEU A 158 8.82 -18.33 3.87
C LEU A 158 10.05 -17.63 3.28
N GLN A 159 10.80 -18.34 2.44
CA GLN A 159 11.98 -17.81 1.73
C GLN A 159 11.91 -18.07 0.23
N GLY A 160 12.67 -17.29 -0.55
CA GLY A 160 12.84 -17.48 -1.99
C GLY A 160 11.52 -17.58 -2.76
N ASP A 161 11.43 -18.55 -3.65
CA ASP A 161 10.27 -18.77 -4.53
C ASP A 161 8.99 -19.11 -3.75
N ALA A 162 9.10 -19.78 -2.59
CA ALA A 162 7.94 -20.10 -1.75
C ALA A 162 7.27 -18.84 -1.19
N ARG A 163 8.07 -17.84 -0.78
CA ARG A 163 7.57 -16.53 -0.37
C ARG A 163 6.85 -15.83 -1.52
N ALA A 164 7.49 -15.80 -2.69
CA ALA A 164 6.94 -15.14 -3.88
C ALA A 164 5.61 -15.79 -4.31
N SER A 165 5.56 -17.12 -4.38
CA SER A 165 4.34 -17.88 -4.73
C SER A 165 3.22 -17.61 -3.73
N SER A 166 3.50 -17.70 -2.43
CA SER A 166 2.50 -17.45 -1.38
C SER A 166 1.91 -16.03 -1.46
N ALA A 167 2.77 -15.03 -1.64
CA ALA A 167 2.34 -13.64 -1.81
C ALA A 167 1.57 -13.42 -3.13
N GLN A 168 1.96 -14.10 -4.21
CA GLN A 168 1.27 -14.01 -5.50
C GLN A 168 -0.12 -14.64 -5.44
N ASP A 169 -0.26 -15.81 -4.81
CA ASP A 169 -1.55 -16.47 -4.60
C ASP A 169 -2.48 -15.60 -3.74
N ALA A 170 -1.92 -14.97 -2.69
CA ALA A 170 -2.66 -14.01 -1.88
C ALA A 170 -3.09 -12.79 -2.70
N PHE A 171 -2.18 -12.17 -3.45
CA PHE A 171 -2.48 -11.02 -4.28
C PHE A 171 -3.60 -11.31 -5.27
N THR A 172 -3.61 -12.48 -5.91
CA THR A 172 -4.67 -12.89 -6.84
C THR A 172 -6.04 -12.96 -6.16
N ARG A 173 -6.12 -13.39 -4.89
CA ARG A 173 -7.37 -13.35 -4.11
C ARG A 173 -7.85 -11.92 -3.88
N PHE A 174 -6.95 -11.00 -3.55
CA PHE A 174 -7.29 -9.59 -3.38
C PHE A 174 -7.61 -8.89 -4.71
N GLN A 175 -7.05 -9.34 -5.83
CA GLN A 175 -7.36 -8.80 -7.16
C GLN A 175 -8.75 -9.20 -7.65
N ALA A 176 -9.30 -10.31 -7.17
CA ALA A 176 -10.62 -10.80 -7.56
C ALA A 176 -11.72 -9.70 -7.44
N PRO A 177 -12.79 -9.77 -8.26
CA PRO A 177 -13.90 -8.84 -8.15
C PRO A 177 -14.44 -8.79 -6.72
N GLY A 178 -14.54 -7.58 -6.14
CA GLY A 178 -14.96 -7.41 -4.74
C GLY A 178 -13.89 -7.72 -3.69
N GLY A 179 -12.65 -8.04 -4.06
CA GLY A 179 -11.59 -8.39 -3.10
C GLY A 179 -11.75 -9.78 -2.50
N MET A 180 -10.96 -10.07 -1.47
CA MET A 180 -10.96 -11.38 -0.80
C MET A 180 -12.30 -11.67 -0.12
N LEU A 181 -12.97 -10.63 0.40
CA LEU A 181 -14.29 -10.74 1.02
C LEU A 181 -15.47 -10.51 0.05
N GLY A 182 -15.22 -10.21 -1.23
CA GLY A 182 -16.25 -10.09 -2.27
C GLY A 182 -17.13 -8.83 -2.20
N ALA A 183 -16.84 -7.88 -1.32
CA ALA A 183 -17.66 -6.68 -1.10
C ALA A 183 -16.96 -5.34 -1.39
N MET A 184 -15.66 -5.35 -1.72
CA MET A 184 -14.83 -4.15 -1.83
C MET A 184 -15.18 -3.23 -3.02
N ASP A 185 -15.84 -3.74 -4.07
CA ASP A 185 -16.28 -2.93 -5.22
C ASP A 185 -17.73 -2.40 -5.07
N SER A 186 -18.28 -2.46 -3.86
CA SER A 186 -19.62 -1.95 -3.57
C SER A 186 -19.66 -0.42 -3.44
N ASN A 187 -20.83 0.17 -3.67
CA ASN A 187 -21.08 1.58 -3.38
C ASN A 187 -20.86 1.92 -1.89
N ALA A 188 -21.13 0.96 -1.00
CA ALA A 188 -20.87 1.12 0.43
C ALA A 188 -19.37 1.30 0.71
N CYS A 189 -18.50 0.55 0.01
CA CYS A 189 -17.05 0.73 0.13
C CYS A 189 -16.55 2.03 -0.51
N LYS A 190 -17.08 2.42 -1.67
CA LYS A 190 -16.73 3.71 -2.29
C LYS A 190 -17.10 4.88 -1.36
N ALA A 191 -18.28 4.84 -0.75
CA ALA A 191 -18.70 5.82 0.24
C ALA A 191 -17.85 5.78 1.52
N TYR A 192 -17.52 4.57 2.02
CA TYR A 192 -16.62 4.41 3.16
C TYR A 192 -15.27 5.09 2.90
N PHE A 193 -14.61 4.78 1.78
CA PHE A 193 -13.29 5.35 1.46
C PHE A 193 -13.32 6.85 1.16
N ALA A 194 -14.38 7.36 0.53
CA ALA A 194 -14.57 8.80 0.38
C ALA A 194 -14.63 9.51 1.76
N ASN A 195 -15.29 8.89 2.74
CA ASN A 195 -15.32 9.40 4.11
C ASN A 195 -14.03 9.12 4.88
N LYS A 196 -13.28 8.07 4.51
CA LYS A 196 -12.14 7.51 5.26
C LYS A 196 -10.92 7.35 4.31
N PRO A 197 -10.33 8.44 3.77
CA PRO A 197 -9.34 8.39 2.69
C PRO A 197 -7.99 7.83 3.16
N PHE A 198 -7.68 7.91 4.45
CA PHE A 198 -6.48 7.27 5.00
C PHE A 198 -6.58 5.74 5.00
N MET A 199 -7.79 5.17 5.16
CA MET A 199 -8.02 3.74 4.96
C MET A 199 -7.86 3.34 3.50
N ALA A 200 -8.27 4.18 2.55
CA ALA A 200 -8.03 3.94 1.12
C ALA A 200 -6.53 3.88 0.82
N ARG A 201 -5.76 4.83 1.36
CA ARG A 201 -4.30 4.85 1.25
C ARG A 201 -3.68 3.59 1.89
N ALA A 202 -4.16 3.18 3.06
CA ALA A 202 -3.69 1.98 3.74
C ALA A 202 -3.98 0.69 2.95
N TYR A 203 -5.17 0.57 2.38
CA TYR A 203 -5.54 -0.52 1.48
C TYR A 203 -4.56 -0.63 0.32
N LEU A 204 -4.32 0.47 -0.40
CA LEU A 204 -3.41 0.50 -1.53
C LEU A 204 -1.96 0.24 -1.12
N ALA A 205 -1.54 0.74 0.04
CA ALA A 205 -0.17 0.58 0.54
C ALA A 205 0.14 -0.89 0.84
N HIS A 206 -0.75 -1.58 1.55
CA HIS A 206 -0.57 -2.99 1.88
C HIS A 206 -0.79 -3.91 0.67
N LEU A 207 -1.65 -3.54 -0.27
CA LEU A 207 -1.76 -4.23 -1.55
C LEU A 207 -0.46 -4.12 -2.36
N GLY A 208 0.11 -2.92 -2.44
CA GLY A 208 1.40 -2.68 -3.09
C GLY A 208 2.55 -3.41 -2.40
N TYR A 209 2.54 -3.46 -1.07
CA TYR A 209 3.53 -4.22 -0.29
C TYR A 209 3.43 -5.73 -0.55
N LEU A 210 2.22 -6.30 -0.49
CA LEU A 210 1.99 -7.72 -0.81
C LEU A 210 2.46 -8.05 -2.24
N GLN A 211 2.20 -7.15 -3.18
CA GLN A 211 2.67 -7.30 -4.54
C GLN A 211 4.20 -7.21 -4.67
N ALA A 212 4.86 -6.36 -3.88
CA ALA A 212 6.32 -6.29 -3.83
C ALA A 212 6.91 -7.61 -3.28
N LEU A 213 6.22 -8.27 -2.34
CA LEU A 213 6.61 -9.61 -1.88
C LEU A 213 6.44 -10.66 -2.97
N ALA A 214 5.38 -10.58 -3.78
CA ALA A 214 5.09 -11.51 -4.87
C ALA A 214 6.09 -11.42 -6.04
N GLN A 215 6.46 -10.20 -6.45
CA GLN A 215 7.22 -9.94 -7.67
C GLN A 215 8.66 -9.45 -7.41
N GLY A 216 9.04 -9.26 -6.16
CA GLY A 216 10.35 -8.78 -5.75
C GLY A 216 10.58 -7.28 -5.98
N ARG A 217 11.83 -6.85 -5.75
CA ARG A 217 12.25 -5.43 -5.74
C ARG A 217 11.99 -4.66 -7.04
N ASN A 218 11.83 -5.36 -8.16
CA ASN A 218 11.60 -4.76 -9.48
C ASN A 218 10.12 -4.80 -9.90
N SER A 219 9.21 -5.10 -8.98
CA SER A 219 7.77 -5.09 -9.25
C SER A 219 7.32 -3.69 -9.67
N MET A 220 7.00 -3.56 -10.96
CA MET A 220 6.59 -2.27 -11.52
C MET A 220 5.17 -1.87 -11.07
N GLN A 221 4.34 -2.86 -10.72
CA GLN A 221 2.98 -2.63 -10.22
C GLN A 221 3.00 -2.17 -8.76
N ALA A 222 3.82 -2.81 -7.92
CA ALA A 222 4.06 -2.33 -6.56
C ALA A 222 4.72 -0.95 -6.56
N ALA A 223 5.72 -0.73 -7.43
CA ALA A 223 6.40 0.55 -7.56
C ALA A 223 5.42 1.67 -7.94
N TYR A 224 4.42 1.39 -8.79
CA TYR A 224 3.39 2.36 -9.12
C TYR A 224 2.56 2.77 -7.89
N LEU A 225 1.96 1.81 -7.18
CA LEU A 225 1.16 2.11 -5.98
C LEU A 225 1.98 2.81 -4.89
N LEU A 226 3.23 2.36 -4.67
CA LEU A 226 4.14 2.90 -3.67
C LEU A 226 4.85 4.18 -4.13
N SER A 227 4.73 4.58 -5.40
CA SER A 227 5.21 5.89 -5.87
C SER A 227 4.26 7.03 -5.49
N LEU A 228 2.99 6.71 -5.18
CA LEU A 228 2.01 7.68 -4.73
C LEU A 228 2.41 8.11 -3.30
N PRO A 229 2.83 9.38 -3.08
CA PRO A 229 3.42 9.78 -1.80
C PRO A 229 2.48 9.57 -0.62
N THR A 230 1.18 9.80 -0.84
CA THR A 230 0.12 9.62 0.17
C THR A 230 -0.14 8.16 0.54
N VAL A 231 0.21 7.22 -0.35
CA VAL A 231 0.08 5.77 -0.12
C VAL A 231 1.32 5.26 0.62
N PHE A 232 2.51 5.62 0.12
CA PHE A 232 3.76 5.18 0.74
C PHE A 232 3.94 5.66 2.17
N SER A 233 3.45 6.87 2.49
CA SER A 233 3.55 7.40 3.84
C SER A 233 2.83 6.54 4.88
N ILE A 234 1.82 5.74 4.50
CA ILE A 234 1.14 4.81 5.41
C ILE A 234 2.10 3.74 5.96
N LEU A 235 3.01 3.22 5.12
CA LEU A 235 3.96 2.19 5.54
C LEU A 235 5.01 2.70 6.54
N LYS A 236 5.10 4.02 6.71
CA LYS A 236 5.97 4.73 7.64
C LYS A 236 5.17 5.67 8.55
N TYR A 237 3.85 5.46 8.68
CA TYR A 237 3.00 6.43 9.36
C TYR A 237 3.18 6.34 10.86
N GLU A 238 3.78 7.38 11.41
CA GLU A 238 3.93 7.58 12.85
C GLU A 238 2.89 8.60 13.38
N GLY A 239 2.15 9.24 12.47
CA GLY A 239 1.31 10.41 12.73
C GLY A 239 2.10 11.69 13.00
N PRO A 240 1.43 12.82 13.29
CA PRO A 240 2.07 13.92 13.99
C PRO A 240 2.41 13.53 15.43
#